data_AF-A0A1H1XJU7-F1
#
_entry.id   AF-A0A1H1XJU7-F1
#
_cell.length_a   1.000
_cell.length_b   1.000
_cell.length_c   1.000
_cell.angle_alpha   90.00
_cell.angle_beta   90.00
_cell.angle_gamma   90.00
#
_symmetry.space_group_name_H-M   'P 1'
#
loop_
_entity.id
_entity.type
_entity.pdbx_description
1 polymer ?
#
loop_
_entity_poly.entity_id
_entity_poly.type
_entity_poly.pdbx_seq_one_letter_code
_entity_poly.pdbx_strand_id
1 'polypeptide(L)'
;MNHNYVIYALDISISSEALKPRNTAWVKLNVTGELEEVGYNIAELAQSIGMDLQRGIKVALGFEAPMWIPLPLISEDQRFKMTGRFHNELIRNSIRWFEGGAAPLVKTLPIGYMLFKELLNVRMEVSATCSIEDWSRADMFLFEGFATGEYKGKASKEFHLFKEMNGKLSSDDLVDAYLIASAFHQRLSGSYAPLLRTISWAHHLEVTSSRTDSEEVKVTAWNRDATGNVLTSVDTMTHGGFISVWDLIVERVNSERTLKPSSTIRLLTSHEACPVYGFMFE
;
A
#
# COMPACT_ATOMS: atom_id res chain seq x y z
N MET A 1 9.98 3.63 -18.89
CA MET A 1 9.97 2.17 -19.15
C MET A 1 8.56 1.79 -19.57
N ASN A 2 8.34 1.24 -20.77
CA ASN A 2 7.03 0.68 -21.16
C ASN A 2 6.90 -0.70 -20.53
N HIS A 3 6.59 -0.76 -19.24
CA HIS A 3 6.33 -2.03 -18.58
C HIS A 3 4.86 -2.39 -18.74
N ASN A 4 4.61 -3.61 -19.21
CA ASN A 4 3.31 -4.25 -19.15
C ASN A 4 3.07 -4.66 -17.70
N TYR A 5 2.35 -3.83 -16.94
CA TYR A 5 2.06 -4.07 -15.53
C TYR A 5 0.62 -3.74 -15.17
N VAL A 6 0.19 -4.31 -14.05
CA VAL A 6 -1.06 -3.99 -13.36
C VAL A 6 -0.78 -3.68 -11.89
N ILE A 7 -1.65 -2.89 -11.27
CA ILE A 7 -1.52 -2.48 -9.87
C ILE A 7 -2.70 -3.05 -9.10
N TYR A 8 -2.41 -3.84 -8.09
CA TYR A 8 -3.38 -4.30 -7.10
C TYR A 8 -3.15 -3.57 -5.79
N ALA A 9 -4.23 -3.26 -5.10
CA ALA A 9 -4.18 -2.80 -3.72
C ALA A 9 -5.32 -3.41 -2.92
N LEU A 10 -5.07 -3.62 -1.64
CA LEU A 10 -6.03 -4.11 -0.66
C LEU A 10 -6.22 -3.11 0.48
N ASP A 11 -7.46 -2.93 0.90
CA ASP A 11 -7.80 -2.48 2.24
C ASP A 11 -8.26 -3.68 3.08
N ILE A 12 -7.89 -3.66 4.36
CA ILE A 12 -8.16 -4.67 5.37
C ILE A 12 -8.92 -4.00 6.52
N SER A 13 -10.25 -4.12 6.48
CA SER A 13 -11.10 -3.43 7.44
C SER A 13 -11.15 -4.11 8.81
N ILE A 14 -11.27 -3.28 9.86
CA ILE A 14 -11.25 -3.73 11.26
C ILE A 14 -12.61 -4.31 11.70
N SER A 15 -13.68 -4.19 10.91
CA SER A 15 -15.06 -4.57 11.26
C SER A 15 -15.17 -5.82 12.15
N SER A 16 -15.54 -5.61 13.41
CA SER A 16 -15.87 -6.64 14.40
C SER A 16 -17.33 -7.08 14.30
N GLU A 17 -18.12 -6.50 13.40
CA GLU A 17 -19.51 -6.84 13.21
C GLU A 17 -19.60 -8.17 12.46
N ALA A 18 -20.09 -9.21 13.14
CA ALA A 18 -20.41 -10.53 12.58
C ALA A 18 -21.37 -10.49 11.35
N LEU A 19 -21.88 -9.29 11.00
CA LEU A 19 -22.82 -9.03 9.91
C LEU A 19 -22.15 -8.50 8.62
N LYS A 20 -20.85 -8.16 8.62
CA LYS A 20 -20.10 -7.85 7.40
C LYS A 20 -19.08 -8.96 7.12
N PRO A 21 -19.38 -9.93 6.24
CA PRO A 21 -18.46 -11.04 5.92
C PRO A 21 -17.24 -10.62 5.08
N ARG A 22 -16.97 -9.31 4.94
CA ARG A 22 -15.94 -8.76 4.06
C ARG A 22 -14.91 -8.02 4.91
N ASN A 23 -13.83 -8.71 5.27
CA ASN A 23 -12.68 -8.13 5.99
C ASN A 23 -11.59 -7.60 5.05
N THR A 24 -11.83 -7.68 3.74
CA THR A 24 -10.87 -7.41 2.68
C THR A 24 -11.60 -6.82 1.49
N ALA A 25 -11.09 -5.73 0.93
CA ALA A 25 -11.54 -5.16 -0.32
C ALA A 25 -10.34 -4.88 -1.20
N TRP A 26 -10.43 -5.21 -2.48
CA TRP A 26 -9.31 -5.07 -3.40
C TRP A 26 -9.72 -4.51 -4.73
N VAL A 27 -8.76 -3.86 -5.38
CA VAL A 27 -8.91 -3.29 -6.72
C VAL A 27 -7.77 -3.72 -7.61
N LYS A 28 -8.00 -3.65 -8.92
CA LYS A 28 -6.99 -3.79 -9.97
C LYS A 28 -7.05 -2.58 -10.89
N LEU A 29 -5.93 -1.88 -11.03
CA LEU A 29 -5.72 -0.84 -12.02
C LEU A 29 -4.84 -1.35 -13.15
N ASN A 30 -5.13 -0.93 -14.37
CA ASN A 30 -4.22 -1.14 -15.50
C ASN A 30 -3.08 -0.09 -15.52
N VAL A 31 -2.21 -0.21 -16.51
CA VAL A 31 -1.07 0.70 -16.72
C VAL A 31 -1.49 2.18 -16.87
N THR A 32 -2.70 2.44 -17.35
CA THR A 32 -3.24 3.82 -17.51
C THR A 32 -3.93 4.33 -16.25
N GLY A 33 -4.03 3.53 -15.19
CA GLY A 33 -4.68 3.90 -13.93
C GLY A 33 -6.21 3.75 -13.96
N GLU A 34 -6.76 3.06 -14.95
CA GLU A 34 -8.18 2.78 -15.04
C GLU A 34 -8.55 1.55 -14.19
N LEU A 35 -9.74 1.59 -13.60
CA LEU A 35 -10.26 0.53 -12.74
C LEU A 35 -10.81 -0.65 -13.56
N GLU A 36 -10.06 -1.76 -13.58
CA GLU A 36 -10.42 -2.97 -14.32
C GLU A 36 -11.28 -3.91 -13.48
N GLU A 37 -10.83 -4.25 -12.28
CA GLU A 37 -11.49 -5.25 -11.43
C GLU A 37 -11.57 -4.77 -9.99
N VAL A 38 -12.56 -5.29 -9.26
CA VAL A 38 -12.73 -5.12 -7.82
C VAL A 38 -13.16 -6.44 -7.21
N GLY A 39 -12.86 -6.68 -5.95
CA GLY A 39 -13.35 -7.85 -5.25
C GLY A 39 -13.19 -7.77 -3.74
N TYR A 40 -13.65 -8.82 -3.08
CA TYR A 40 -13.59 -8.93 -1.62
C TYR A 40 -13.00 -10.26 -1.16
N ASN A 41 -12.80 -11.21 -2.08
CA ASN A 41 -12.31 -12.55 -1.78
C ASN A 41 -10.81 -12.66 -2.10
N ILE A 42 -10.03 -13.20 -1.14
CA ILE A 42 -8.58 -13.38 -1.28
C ILE A 42 -8.20 -14.45 -2.31
N ALA A 43 -8.97 -15.53 -2.44
CA ALA A 43 -8.70 -16.56 -3.44
C ALA A 43 -8.96 -16.03 -4.87
N GLU A 44 -10.01 -15.23 -5.06
CA GLU A 44 -10.27 -14.54 -6.34
C GLU A 44 -9.13 -13.58 -6.70
N LEU A 45 -8.63 -12.82 -5.71
CA LEU A 45 -7.45 -11.98 -5.91
C LEU A 45 -6.22 -12.79 -6.30
N ALA A 46 -5.92 -13.87 -5.55
CA ALA A 46 -4.79 -14.74 -5.84
C ALA A 46 -4.86 -15.32 -7.24
N GLN A 47 -6.06 -15.70 -7.69
CA GLN A 47 -6.30 -16.18 -9.04
C GLN A 47 -6.10 -15.07 -10.09
N SER A 48 -6.62 -13.86 -9.85
CA SER A 48 -6.45 -12.70 -10.74
C SER A 48 -4.96 -12.37 -10.91
N ILE A 49 -4.21 -12.23 -9.80
CA ILE A 49 -2.75 -12.03 -9.82
C ILE A 49 -2.05 -13.18 -10.55
N GLY A 50 -2.41 -14.43 -10.24
CA GLY A 50 -1.81 -15.60 -10.86
C GLY A 50 -1.97 -15.63 -12.38
N MET A 51 -3.15 -15.27 -12.89
CA MET A 51 -3.42 -15.19 -14.34
C MET A 51 -2.61 -14.09 -15.03
N ASP A 52 -2.47 -12.92 -14.42
CA ASP A 52 -1.68 -11.83 -14.98
C ASP A 52 -0.19 -12.18 -15.01
N LEU A 53 0.31 -12.76 -13.92
CA LEU A 53 1.67 -13.27 -13.85
C LEU A 53 1.92 -14.37 -14.90
N GLN A 54 0.97 -15.29 -15.15
CA GLN A 54 1.07 -16.31 -16.20
C GLN A 54 1.12 -15.71 -17.61
N ARG A 55 0.49 -14.55 -17.82
CA ARG A 55 0.54 -13.79 -19.08
C ARG A 55 1.82 -12.98 -19.26
N GLY A 56 2.76 -13.04 -18.30
CA GLY A 56 3.98 -12.24 -18.31
C GLY A 56 3.75 -10.77 -17.98
N ILE A 57 2.61 -10.43 -17.37
CA ILE A 57 2.30 -9.09 -16.87
C ILE A 57 2.94 -8.96 -15.49
N LYS A 58 3.70 -7.89 -15.25
CA LYS A 58 4.26 -7.60 -13.92
C LYS A 58 3.18 -7.08 -12.99
N VAL A 59 3.28 -7.41 -11.71
CA VAL A 59 2.27 -7.01 -10.72
C VAL A 59 2.89 -6.06 -9.70
N ALA A 60 2.23 -4.96 -9.39
CA ALA A 60 2.47 -4.22 -8.15
C ALA A 60 1.34 -4.56 -7.17
N LEU A 61 1.67 -4.86 -5.90
CA LEU A 61 0.71 -5.25 -4.88
C LEU A 61 0.92 -4.41 -3.61
N GLY A 62 -0.13 -3.68 -3.23
CA GLY A 62 -0.18 -2.83 -2.04
C GLY A 62 -1.13 -3.33 -0.95
N PHE A 63 -0.77 -3.13 0.31
CA PHE A 63 -1.69 -3.28 1.45
C PHE A 63 -1.88 -1.95 2.18
N GLU A 64 -3.11 -1.68 2.63
CA GLU A 64 -3.36 -0.68 3.67
C GLU A 64 -2.83 -1.16 5.02
N ALA A 65 -1.52 -1.05 5.18
CA ALA A 65 -0.83 -1.48 6.38
C ALA A 65 0.38 -0.61 6.67
N PRO A 66 0.22 0.73 6.76
CA PRO A 66 1.34 1.62 7.00
C PRO A 66 1.84 1.41 8.42
N MET A 67 2.80 0.49 8.57
CA MET A 67 3.55 0.38 9.79
C MET A 67 4.51 1.56 9.78
N TRP A 68 4.21 2.58 10.59
CA TRP A 68 5.13 3.68 10.88
C TRP A 68 5.29 4.72 9.78
N ILE A 69 4.19 5.30 9.31
CA ILE A 69 4.27 6.63 8.69
C ILE A 69 4.14 7.69 9.79
N PRO A 70 5.18 8.50 10.02
CA PRO A 70 4.97 9.79 10.68
C PRO A 70 4.04 10.59 9.77
N LEU A 71 2.79 10.78 10.18
CA LEU A 71 1.83 11.54 9.39
C LEU A 71 2.30 12.99 9.37
N PRO A 72 2.49 13.61 8.20
CA PRO A 72 2.83 15.02 8.16
C PRO A 72 1.65 15.85 8.66
N LEU A 73 1.93 16.83 9.53
CA LEU A 73 1.08 18.01 9.65
C LEU A 73 1.43 18.91 8.48
N ILE A 74 0.45 19.19 7.61
CA ILE A 74 0.57 20.23 6.59
C ILE A 74 0.03 21.52 7.24
N SER A 75 0.90 22.50 7.45
CA SER A 75 0.47 23.83 7.91
C SER A 75 0.01 24.69 6.73
N GLU A 76 -0.69 25.81 7.01
CA GLU A 76 -1.17 26.77 6.01
C GLU A 76 -0.09 27.29 5.05
N ASP A 77 1.20 27.15 5.41
CA ASP A 77 2.36 27.50 4.60
C ASP A 77 2.95 26.31 3.79
N GLN A 78 2.20 25.20 3.67
CA GLN A 78 2.59 23.95 2.98
C GLN A 78 3.88 23.31 3.51
N ARG A 79 4.34 23.67 4.71
CA ARG A 79 5.48 23.02 5.33
C ARG A 79 5.04 21.71 5.97
N PHE A 80 5.79 20.66 5.66
CA PHE A 80 5.57 19.33 6.21
C PHE A 80 6.35 19.25 7.52
N LYS A 81 5.64 18.97 8.62
CA LYS A 81 6.29 18.60 9.89
C LYS A 81 5.98 17.15 10.19
N MET A 82 7.02 16.32 10.19
CA MET A 82 6.92 14.94 10.68
C MET A 82 6.75 15.00 12.20
N THR A 83 5.64 14.47 12.70
CA THR A 83 5.46 14.21 14.13
C THR A 83 5.54 12.71 14.36
N GLY A 84 6.14 12.28 15.50
CA GLY A 84 5.74 10.98 16.07
C GLY A 84 4.22 10.99 16.22
N ARG A 85 3.55 9.84 16.17
CA ARG A 85 2.09 9.84 15.98
C ARG A 85 1.37 10.78 16.95
N PHE A 86 1.90 11.02 18.18
CA PHE A 86 1.57 12.17 19.03
C PHE A 86 2.70 12.67 19.97
N HIS A 87 2.48 13.83 20.60
CA HIS A 87 3.33 14.53 21.59
C HIS A 87 3.52 13.77 22.93
N ASN A 88 2.78 12.67 23.14
CA ASN A 88 2.58 12.00 24.44
C ASN A 88 3.10 10.54 24.43
N GLU A 89 3.81 10.12 23.39
CA GLU A 89 4.68 8.92 23.43
C GLU A 89 5.91 9.12 24.35
N LEU A 90 6.13 10.35 24.84
CA LEU A 90 7.07 10.65 25.94
C LEU A 90 6.38 10.83 27.30
N ILE A 91 5.06 11.08 27.37
CA ILE A 91 4.38 11.45 28.64
C ILE A 91 2.94 10.90 28.72
N ARG A 92 2.78 9.84 29.53
CA ARG A 92 1.56 9.33 30.22
C ARG A 92 0.19 9.65 29.57
N ASN A 93 -0.27 8.78 28.65
CA ASN A 93 -1.68 8.34 28.46
C ASN A 93 -1.79 7.33 27.28
N SER A 94 -0.86 6.37 27.26
CA SER A 94 -0.39 5.59 26.10
C SER A 94 -1.09 4.24 25.86
N ILE A 95 -2.43 4.14 25.92
CA ILE A 95 -3.09 2.82 25.76
C ILE A 95 -4.13 2.78 24.63
N ARG A 96 -4.85 3.88 24.34
CA ARG A 96 -5.95 3.83 23.36
C ARG A 96 -5.54 3.88 21.89
N TRP A 97 -4.33 4.35 21.59
CA TRP A 97 -3.84 4.49 20.20
C TRP A 97 -3.05 3.28 19.70
N PHE A 98 -2.64 2.38 20.60
CA PHE A 98 -2.06 1.09 20.24
C PHE A 98 -3.06 0.20 19.52
N GLU A 99 -4.36 0.36 19.74
CA GLU A 99 -5.38 -0.55 19.20
C GLU A 99 -5.77 -0.22 17.75
N GLY A 100 -5.87 1.07 17.38
CA GLY A 100 -6.38 1.48 16.05
C GLY A 100 -5.40 1.26 14.89
N GLY A 101 -4.10 1.45 15.11
CA GLY A 101 -3.06 1.21 14.10
C GLY A 101 -2.45 -0.19 14.13
N ALA A 102 -2.47 -0.88 15.28
CA ALA A 102 -2.02 -2.27 15.36
C ALA A 102 -3.08 -3.25 14.83
N ALA A 103 -4.37 -2.92 14.89
CA ALA A 103 -5.42 -3.81 14.42
C ALA A 103 -5.36 -4.09 12.90
N PRO A 104 -5.19 -3.11 11.99
CA PRO A 104 -4.96 -3.37 10.57
C PRO A 104 -3.72 -4.22 10.32
N LEU A 105 -2.62 -3.92 11.03
CA LEU A 105 -1.37 -4.67 10.94
C LEU A 105 -1.56 -6.15 11.33
N VAL A 106 -2.14 -6.41 12.50
CA VAL A 106 -2.36 -7.77 13.03
C VAL A 106 -3.28 -8.57 12.11
N LYS A 107 -4.20 -7.92 11.39
CA LYS A 107 -5.02 -8.56 10.36
C LYS A 107 -4.30 -8.72 9.01
N THR A 108 -3.41 -7.81 8.65
CA THR A 108 -2.65 -7.85 7.39
C THR A 108 -1.74 -9.06 7.33
N LEU A 109 -1.08 -9.42 8.43
CA LEU A 109 -0.20 -10.60 8.49
C LEU A 109 -0.91 -11.91 8.07
N PRO A 110 -2.01 -12.34 8.72
CA PRO A 110 -2.71 -13.56 8.33
C PRO A 110 -3.36 -13.47 6.94
N ILE A 111 -3.88 -12.30 6.54
CA ILE A 111 -4.49 -12.11 5.22
C ILE A 111 -3.44 -12.20 4.10
N GLY A 112 -2.30 -11.53 4.26
CA GLY A 112 -1.20 -11.59 3.33
C GLY A 112 -0.59 -12.98 3.23
N TYR A 113 -0.47 -13.68 4.37
CA TYR A 113 -0.08 -15.09 4.38
C TYR A 113 -1.07 -15.96 3.58
N MET A 114 -2.38 -15.79 3.79
CA MET A 114 -3.41 -16.51 3.03
C MET A 114 -3.34 -16.21 1.53
N LEU A 115 -3.20 -14.93 1.15
CA LEU A 115 -3.06 -14.51 -0.24
C LEU A 115 -1.91 -15.22 -0.94
N PHE A 116 -0.73 -15.22 -0.33
CA PHE A 116 0.45 -15.85 -0.90
C PHE A 116 0.35 -17.37 -0.94
N LYS A 117 -0.27 -17.99 0.07
CA LYS A 117 -0.56 -19.43 0.05
C LYS A 117 -1.48 -19.80 -1.12
N GLU A 118 -2.54 -19.02 -1.35
CA GLU A 118 -3.43 -19.23 -2.50
C GLU A 118 -2.74 -18.93 -3.82
N LEU A 119 -1.91 -17.89 -3.89
CA LEU A 119 -1.13 -17.58 -5.10
C LEU A 119 -0.18 -18.72 -5.45
N LEU A 120 0.47 -19.33 -4.45
CA LEU A 120 1.37 -20.47 -4.63
C LEU A 120 0.63 -21.75 -5.06
N ASN A 121 -0.68 -21.85 -4.83
CA ASN A 121 -1.51 -22.91 -5.40
C ASN A 121 -1.75 -22.72 -6.91
N VAL A 122 -1.76 -21.46 -7.38
CA VAL A 122 -1.97 -21.11 -8.79
C VAL A 122 -0.65 -21.06 -9.58
N ARG A 123 0.45 -20.66 -8.92
CA ARG A 123 1.78 -20.50 -9.53
C ARG A 123 2.86 -20.93 -8.55
N MET A 124 3.68 -21.92 -8.90
CA MET A 124 4.64 -22.51 -7.96
C MET A 124 5.73 -21.52 -7.50
N GLU A 125 6.19 -20.61 -8.35
CA GLU A 125 7.28 -19.69 -7.99
C GLU A 125 6.92 -18.25 -8.36
N VAL A 126 7.15 -17.35 -7.41
CA VAL A 126 6.93 -15.92 -7.57
C VAL A 126 8.13 -15.17 -7.02
N SER A 127 8.77 -14.36 -7.86
CA SER A 127 9.83 -13.43 -7.44
C SER A 127 9.21 -12.08 -7.08
N ALA A 128 9.59 -11.53 -5.92
CA ALA A 128 9.05 -10.27 -5.43
C ALA A 128 10.18 -9.33 -4.99
N THR A 129 9.92 -8.03 -5.01
CA THR A 129 10.83 -7.00 -4.48
C THR A 129 10.06 -5.82 -3.91
N CYS A 130 10.70 -5.07 -3.03
CA CYS A 130 10.23 -3.76 -2.59
C CYS A 130 11.07 -2.59 -3.15
N SER A 131 12.16 -2.89 -3.88
CA SER A 131 12.94 -1.87 -4.59
C SER A 131 12.39 -1.68 -6.00
N ILE A 132 12.18 -0.42 -6.38
CA ILE A 132 11.64 -0.09 -7.71
C ILE A 132 12.67 -0.38 -8.81
N GLU A 133 13.96 -0.22 -8.50
CA GLU A 133 15.09 -0.52 -9.36
C GLU A 133 15.14 -2.01 -9.71
N ASP A 134 14.84 -2.84 -8.72
CA ASP A 134 14.86 -4.29 -8.83
C ASP A 134 13.62 -4.88 -9.48
N TRP A 135 12.54 -4.11 -9.61
CA TRP A 135 11.27 -4.63 -10.12
C TRP A 135 11.38 -5.12 -11.56
N SER A 136 12.29 -4.56 -12.36
CA SER A 136 12.60 -5.06 -13.69
C SER A 136 13.00 -6.56 -13.70
N ARG A 137 13.59 -7.05 -12.60
CA ARG A 137 14.05 -8.43 -12.40
C ARG A 137 13.12 -9.32 -11.58
N ALA A 138 12.04 -8.76 -11.03
CA ALA A 138 11.03 -9.47 -10.25
C ALA A 138 9.69 -9.63 -11.00
N ASP A 139 8.88 -10.61 -10.62
CA ASP A 139 7.50 -10.73 -11.08
C ASP A 139 6.61 -9.67 -10.40
N MET A 140 6.84 -9.45 -9.11
CA MET A 140 6.03 -8.60 -8.25
C MET A 140 6.84 -7.47 -7.60
N PHE A 141 6.21 -6.30 -7.49
CA PHE A 141 6.62 -5.22 -6.61
C PHE A 141 5.65 -5.14 -5.44
N LEU A 142 6.16 -5.05 -4.21
CA LEU A 142 5.38 -5.00 -2.99
C LEU A 142 5.53 -3.62 -2.36
N PHE A 143 4.41 -3.03 -1.92
CA PHE A 143 4.39 -1.73 -1.27
C PHE A 143 3.36 -1.66 -0.15
N GLU A 144 3.51 -0.68 0.73
CA GLU A 144 2.51 -0.35 1.74
C GLU A 144 1.72 0.89 1.31
N GLY A 145 0.49 1.01 1.78
CA GLY A 145 -0.48 1.96 1.30
C GLY A 145 -1.20 2.70 2.42
N PHE A 146 -1.66 3.93 2.18
CA PHE A 146 -2.65 4.58 3.05
C PHE A 146 -3.51 5.61 2.32
N ALA A 147 -4.70 5.88 2.87
CA ALA A 147 -5.55 6.98 2.47
C ALA A 147 -6.17 7.65 3.71
N THR A 148 -5.85 8.92 3.98
CA THR A 148 -6.27 9.60 5.22
C THR A 148 -6.55 11.09 5.02
N GLY A 149 -7.24 11.74 5.96
CA GLY A 149 -7.46 13.19 5.97
C GLY A 149 -8.91 13.59 6.24
N GLU A 150 -9.11 14.82 6.71
CA GLU A 150 -10.42 15.36 7.11
C GLU A 150 -11.44 15.31 5.96
N TYR A 151 -10.97 15.60 4.75
CA TYR A 151 -11.83 15.65 3.56
C TYR A 151 -11.91 14.34 2.80
N LYS A 152 -11.26 13.26 3.28
CA LYS A 152 -11.41 11.91 2.72
C LYS A 152 -12.88 11.52 2.55
N GLY A 153 -13.74 11.86 3.51
CA GLY A 153 -15.18 11.58 3.42
C GLY A 153 -15.91 12.35 2.31
N LYS A 154 -15.41 13.52 1.87
CA LYS A 154 -15.90 14.20 0.65
C LYS A 154 -15.41 13.48 -0.60
N ALA A 155 -14.20 12.93 -0.56
CA ALA A 155 -13.60 12.19 -1.67
C ALA A 155 -14.42 10.94 -1.87
N SER A 156 -14.71 10.20 -0.80
CA SER A 156 -15.61 9.05 -0.85
C SER A 156 -16.96 9.38 -1.50
N LYS A 157 -17.51 10.59 -1.27
CA LYS A 157 -18.75 11.03 -1.96
C LYS A 157 -18.53 11.33 -3.45
N GLU A 158 -17.45 12.01 -3.82
CA GLU A 158 -17.09 12.27 -5.22
C GLU A 158 -16.77 10.96 -5.97
N PHE A 159 -16.07 10.03 -5.33
CA PHE A 159 -15.86 8.66 -5.78
C PHE A 159 -17.18 7.89 -5.88
N HIS A 160 -18.13 8.10 -4.96
CA HIS A 160 -19.47 7.53 -5.06
C HIS A 160 -20.25 8.08 -6.26
N LEU A 161 -20.11 9.37 -6.58
CA LEU A 161 -20.71 9.95 -7.78
C LEU A 161 -20.03 9.40 -9.05
N PHE A 162 -18.70 9.26 -9.07
CA PHE A 162 -18.01 8.56 -10.15
C PHE A 162 -18.42 7.08 -10.26
N LYS A 163 -18.66 6.42 -9.12
CA LYS A 163 -19.20 5.06 -9.03
C LYS A 163 -20.59 4.97 -9.61
N GLU A 164 -21.46 5.97 -9.45
CA GLU A 164 -22.77 5.97 -10.11
C GLU A 164 -22.63 5.99 -11.64
N MET A 165 -21.53 6.53 -12.16
CA MET A 165 -21.24 6.56 -13.59
C MET A 165 -20.54 5.29 -14.12
N ASN A 166 -19.86 4.50 -13.28
CA ASN A 166 -18.99 3.38 -13.70
C ASN A 166 -19.19 2.03 -12.95
N GLY A 167 -19.99 2.00 -11.89
CA GLY A 167 -20.56 0.80 -11.24
C GLY A 167 -19.70 -0.01 -10.25
N LYS A 168 -18.37 0.20 -10.14
CA LYS A 168 -17.48 -0.77 -9.45
C LYS A 168 -17.12 -0.47 -7.97
N LEU A 169 -16.94 0.79 -7.55
CA LEU A 169 -16.45 1.14 -6.21
C LEU A 169 -17.56 1.23 -5.15
N SER A 170 -18.00 0.07 -4.62
CA SER A 170 -19.24 0.02 -3.84
C SER A 170 -19.16 0.34 -2.35
N SER A 171 -17.98 0.33 -1.74
CA SER A 171 -17.74 0.52 -0.30
C SER A 171 -16.53 1.43 -0.04
N ASP A 172 -16.44 2.01 1.16
CA ASP A 172 -15.28 2.80 1.59
C ASP A 172 -13.98 1.98 1.49
N ASP A 173 -13.99 0.71 1.89
CA ASP A 173 -12.83 -0.18 1.77
C ASP A 173 -12.34 -0.31 0.30
N LEU A 174 -13.25 -0.27 -0.68
CA LEU A 174 -12.85 -0.28 -2.11
C LEU A 174 -12.30 1.08 -2.55
N VAL A 175 -12.80 2.17 -1.98
CA VAL A 175 -12.26 3.52 -2.22
C VAL A 175 -10.84 3.60 -1.68
N ASP A 176 -10.58 3.05 -0.49
CA ASP A 176 -9.25 3.08 0.12
C ASP A 176 -8.25 2.24 -0.68
N ALA A 177 -8.64 1.03 -1.06
CA ALA A 177 -7.86 0.22 -2.01
C ALA A 177 -7.61 0.97 -3.33
N TYR A 178 -8.61 1.65 -3.90
CA TYR A 178 -8.45 2.46 -5.10
C TYR A 178 -7.44 3.60 -4.93
N LEU A 179 -7.51 4.31 -3.81
CA LEU A 179 -6.62 5.42 -3.50
C LEU A 179 -5.17 4.95 -3.34
N ILE A 180 -4.96 3.82 -2.67
CA ILE A 180 -3.64 3.21 -2.51
C ILE A 180 -3.05 2.81 -3.86
N ALA A 181 -3.81 2.10 -4.69
CA ALA A 181 -3.35 1.71 -6.03
C ALA A 181 -3.05 2.95 -6.90
N SER A 182 -3.87 3.99 -6.77
CA SER A 182 -3.70 5.24 -7.53
C SER A 182 -2.48 6.05 -7.08
N ALA A 183 -2.11 5.99 -5.80
CA ALA A 183 -0.91 6.65 -5.29
C ALA A 183 0.33 6.03 -5.93
N PHE A 184 0.40 4.69 -5.95
CA PHE A 184 1.48 3.99 -6.65
C PHE A 184 1.47 4.28 -8.16
N HIS A 185 0.30 4.35 -8.80
CA HIS A 185 0.19 4.73 -10.21
C HIS A 185 0.77 6.13 -10.48
N GLN A 186 0.47 7.10 -9.63
CA GLN A 186 1.01 8.45 -9.74
C GLN A 186 2.53 8.47 -9.60
N ARG A 187 3.09 7.66 -8.69
CA ARG A 187 4.54 7.52 -8.56
C ARG A 187 5.21 7.04 -9.84
N LEU A 188 4.58 6.14 -10.59
CA LEU A 188 5.15 5.58 -11.82
C LEU A 188 4.94 6.49 -13.03
N SER A 189 3.74 7.04 -13.16
CA SER A 189 3.33 7.79 -14.35
C SER A 189 3.63 9.29 -14.26
N GLY A 190 3.89 9.80 -13.04
CA GLY A 190 3.95 11.24 -12.77
C GLY A 190 2.61 11.95 -12.93
N SER A 191 1.51 11.22 -13.10
CA SER A 191 0.17 11.75 -13.33
C SER A 191 -0.81 11.15 -12.34
N TYR A 192 -1.75 11.95 -11.82
CA TYR A 192 -2.88 11.37 -11.11
C TYR A 192 -3.67 10.44 -12.02
N ALA A 193 -4.17 9.35 -11.44
CA ALA A 193 -5.24 8.56 -12.01
C ALA A 193 -6.39 9.50 -12.44
N PRO A 194 -7.09 9.23 -13.56
CA PRO A 194 -8.06 10.17 -14.15
C PRO A 194 -9.06 10.76 -13.15
N LEU A 195 -9.48 9.93 -12.21
CA LEU A 195 -10.40 10.21 -11.12
C LEU A 195 -9.89 11.22 -10.07
N LEU A 196 -8.60 11.16 -9.73
CA LEU A 196 -8.03 12.01 -8.68
C LEU A 196 -7.64 13.40 -9.19
N ARG A 197 -7.57 13.59 -10.51
CA ARG A 197 -7.32 14.90 -11.14
C ARG A 197 -8.38 15.94 -10.78
N THR A 198 -9.57 15.51 -10.38
CA THR A 198 -10.68 16.40 -10.00
C THR A 198 -10.65 16.78 -8.52
N ILE A 199 -9.78 16.17 -7.72
CA ILE A 199 -9.72 16.33 -6.26
C ILE A 199 -8.52 17.22 -5.92
N SER A 200 -8.71 18.54 -5.93
CA SER A 200 -7.62 19.53 -5.78
C SER A 200 -6.92 19.55 -4.42
N TRP A 201 -7.49 18.85 -3.45
CA TRP A 201 -7.05 18.79 -2.06
C TRP A 201 -6.42 17.43 -1.69
N ALA A 202 -6.14 16.59 -2.70
CA ALA A 202 -5.41 15.34 -2.51
C ALA A 202 -3.89 15.57 -2.66
N HIS A 203 -3.13 15.30 -1.60
CA HIS A 203 -1.68 15.35 -1.58
C HIS A 203 -1.10 13.94 -1.74
N HIS A 204 -0.25 13.74 -2.74
CA HIS A 204 0.45 12.48 -2.94
C HIS A 204 1.66 12.39 -2.01
N LEU A 205 1.66 11.38 -1.15
CA LEU A 205 2.72 11.12 -0.20
C LEU A 205 3.47 9.83 -0.57
N GLU A 206 4.78 9.98 -0.73
CA GLU A 206 5.72 8.87 -0.88
C GLU A 206 6.61 8.85 0.37
N VAL A 207 6.78 7.68 0.98
CA VAL A 207 7.70 7.47 2.09
C VAL A 207 8.64 6.33 1.73
N THR A 208 9.94 6.62 1.74
CA THR A 208 10.96 5.58 1.60
C THR A 208 11.91 5.61 2.78
N SER A 209 12.60 4.49 2.96
CA SER A 209 13.61 4.32 3.99
C SER A 209 14.92 3.90 3.35
N SER A 210 16.03 4.45 3.83
CA SER A 210 17.36 3.97 3.47
C SER A 210 18.17 3.76 4.75
N ARG A 211 18.89 2.65 4.82
CA ARG A 211 19.85 2.42 5.90
C ARG A 211 21.09 3.27 5.64
N THR A 212 21.53 3.96 6.69
CA THR A 212 22.83 4.63 6.71
C THR A 212 23.90 3.72 7.33
N ASP A 213 25.16 4.10 7.18
CA ASP A 213 26.30 3.37 7.75
C ASP A 213 26.27 3.31 9.29
N SER A 214 25.43 4.11 9.96
CA SER A 214 25.34 4.28 11.43
C SER A 214 24.23 3.48 12.12
N GLU A 215 23.64 2.47 11.48
CA GLU A 215 22.40 1.78 11.92
C GLU A 215 21.13 2.68 11.99
N GLU A 216 21.26 3.96 11.64
CA GLU A 216 20.13 4.88 11.54
C GLU A 216 19.40 4.69 10.22
N VAL A 217 18.08 4.84 10.25
CA VAL A 217 17.24 4.82 9.07
C VAL A 217 16.83 6.24 8.72
N LYS A 218 17.19 6.68 7.51
CA LYS A 218 16.69 7.92 6.94
C LYS A 218 15.33 7.65 6.32
N VAL A 219 14.31 8.33 6.83
CA VAL A 219 12.96 8.33 6.26
C VAL A 219 12.77 9.63 5.50
N THR A 220 12.41 9.52 4.23
CA THR A 220 12.09 10.70 3.42
C THR A 220 10.63 10.66 3.04
N ALA A 221 9.90 11.72 3.36
CA ALA A 221 8.53 11.93 2.91
C ALA A 221 8.49 13.00 1.81
N TRP A 222 7.87 12.70 0.68
CA TRP A 222 7.68 13.67 -0.42
C TRP A 222 6.21 13.99 -0.59
N ASN A 223 5.89 15.28 -0.75
CA ASN A 223 4.62 15.73 -1.30
C ASN A 223 4.81 16.07 -2.78
N ARG A 224 3.98 15.48 -3.63
CA ARG A 224 4.04 15.72 -5.08
C ARG A 224 2.75 16.31 -5.59
N ASP A 225 2.88 17.21 -6.57
CA ASP A 225 1.73 17.74 -7.30
C ASP A 225 1.21 16.76 -8.36
N ALA A 226 0.23 17.23 -9.13
CA ALA A 226 -0.42 16.46 -10.18
C ALA A 226 0.43 16.10 -11.39
N THR A 227 1.59 16.72 -11.48
CA THR A 227 2.58 16.49 -12.52
C THR A 227 3.78 15.68 -12.00
N GLY A 228 3.71 15.23 -10.74
CA GLY A 228 4.76 14.45 -10.09
C GLY A 228 5.93 15.29 -9.57
N ASN A 229 5.86 16.61 -9.70
CA ASN A 229 6.89 17.51 -9.18
C ASN A 229 6.86 17.49 -7.66
N VAL A 230 8.04 17.45 -7.04
CA VAL A 230 8.17 17.55 -5.59
C VAL A 230 7.83 18.98 -5.19
N LEU A 231 6.74 19.16 -4.46
CA LEU A 231 6.38 20.44 -3.85
C LEU A 231 7.24 20.67 -2.61
N THR A 232 7.43 19.62 -1.81
CA THR A 232 8.18 19.63 -0.57
C THR A 232 8.69 18.24 -0.23
N SER A 233 9.76 18.18 0.56
CA SER A 233 10.28 16.93 1.13
C SER A 233 10.72 17.14 2.57
N VAL A 234 10.58 16.11 3.39
CA VAL A 234 11.08 16.09 4.76
C VAL A 234 11.91 14.85 4.99
N ASP A 235 13.13 15.08 5.47
CA ASP A 235 14.02 14.05 5.95
C ASP A 235 13.90 13.94 7.47
N THR A 236 13.77 12.73 7.99
CA THR A 236 13.90 12.45 9.43
C THR A 236 14.81 11.26 9.65
N MET A 237 15.57 11.31 10.74
CA MET A 237 16.44 10.22 11.17
C MET A 237 15.76 9.47 12.32
N THR A 238 15.67 8.15 12.22
CA THR A 238 15.10 7.32 13.29
C THR A 238 16.10 6.25 13.71
N HIS A 239 16.15 5.97 15.01
CA HIS A 239 16.91 4.86 15.57
C HIS A 239 15.99 3.62 15.64
N GLY A 240 16.45 2.50 15.09
CA GLY A 240 15.69 1.25 15.01
C GLY A 240 15.41 0.83 13.56
N GLY A 241 15.48 -0.46 13.30
CA GLY A 241 15.19 -1.01 11.98
C GLY A 241 13.71 -0.90 11.64
N PHE A 242 13.40 -0.49 10.41
CA PHE A 242 12.08 -0.73 9.85
C PHE A 242 11.98 -2.20 9.44
N ILE A 243 10.89 -2.84 9.84
CA ILE A 243 10.50 -4.17 9.35
C ILE A 243 9.25 -3.92 8.51
N SER A 244 9.25 -4.32 7.24
CA SER A 244 8.01 -4.24 6.47
C SER A 244 7.06 -5.38 6.84
N VAL A 245 5.76 -5.15 6.72
CA VAL A 245 4.76 -6.21 6.82
C VAL A 245 5.01 -7.32 5.80
N TRP A 246 5.54 -6.97 4.63
CA TRP A 246 5.89 -7.92 3.57
C TRP A 246 7.02 -8.86 3.97
N ASP A 247 8.04 -8.37 4.69
CA ASP A 247 9.14 -9.21 5.17
C ASP A 247 8.60 -10.30 6.10
N LEU A 248 7.74 -9.91 7.05
CA LEU A 248 7.11 -10.83 8.01
C LEU A 248 6.21 -11.87 7.32
N ILE A 249 5.40 -11.44 6.34
CA ILE A 249 4.53 -12.33 5.59
C ILE A 249 5.36 -13.35 4.79
N VAL A 250 6.36 -12.89 4.04
CA VAL A 250 7.15 -13.77 3.18
C VAL A 250 8.01 -14.72 4.01
N GLU A 251 8.61 -14.24 5.11
CA GLU A 251 9.33 -15.10 6.05
C GLU A 251 8.41 -16.21 6.57
N ARG A 252 7.19 -15.85 6.99
CA ARG A 252 6.21 -16.81 7.49
C ARG A 252 5.84 -17.85 6.43
N VAL A 253 5.49 -17.42 5.21
CA VAL A 253 5.15 -18.33 4.11
C VAL A 253 6.32 -19.28 3.80
N ASN A 254 7.54 -18.77 3.77
CA ASN A 254 8.73 -19.57 3.49
C ASN A 254 9.13 -20.50 4.66
N SER A 255 8.75 -20.19 5.90
CA SER A 255 9.02 -21.05 7.06
C SER A 255 8.13 -22.32 7.08
N GLU A 256 6.93 -22.25 6.51
CA GLU A 256 5.96 -23.36 6.48
C GLU A 256 6.15 -24.33 5.29
N ARG A 257 7.40 -24.44 4.80
CA ARG A 257 7.88 -25.29 3.69
C ARG A 257 7.57 -26.79 3.76
N THR A 258 6.81 -27.24 4.74
CA THR A 258 6.41 -28.65 4.92
C THR A 258 5.31 -29.11 3.96
N LEU A 259 4.63 -28.21 3.23
CA LEU A 259 3.45 -28.58 2.43
C LEU A 259 3.70 -28.83 0.93
N LYS A 260 4.67 -28.15 0.28
CA LYS A 260 5.12 -28.44 -1.12
C LYS A 260 6.57 -27.94 -1.32
N PRO A 261 7.57 -28.83 -1.49
CA PRO A 261 8.99 -28.45 -1.58
C PRO A 261 9.37 -27.53 -2.75
N SER A 262 8.53 -27.44 -3.77
CA SER A 262 8.79 -26.67 -5.00
C SER A 262 8.10 -25.29 -5.05
N SER A 263 7.31 -24.92 -4.02
CA SER A 263 6.60 -23.64 -4.00
C SER A 263 7.37 -22.61 -3.16
N THR A 264 7.70 -21.43 -3.71
CA THR A 264 8.49 -20.43 -3.00
C THR A 264 8.19 -19.00 -3.47
N ILE A 265 8.21 -18.07 -2.52
CA ILE A 265 8.30 -16.64 -2.81
C ILE A 265 9.74 -16.20 -2.57
N ARG A 266 10.40 -15.75 -3.63
CA ARG A 266 11.76 -15.25 -3.56
C ARG A 266 11.74 -13.73 -3.48
N LEU A 267 11.96 -13.18 -2.29
CA LEU A 267 12.30 -11.76 -2.17
C LEU A 267 13.72 -11.55 -2.71
N LEU A 268 13.86 -10.70 -3.73
CA LEU A 268 15.16 -10.41 -4.34
C LEU A 268 16.07 -9.52 -3.46
N THR A 269 15.59 -9.17 -2.26
CA THR A 269 16.21 -8.33 -1.22
C THR A 269 16.64 -6.94 -1.67
N SER A 270 16.15 -5.93 -0.97
CA SER A 270 16.97 -4.78 -0.60
C SER A 270 16.96 -4.70 0.93
N HIS A 271 18.00 -4.15 1.54
CA HIS A 271 18.04 -3.89 2.99
C HIS A 271 17.13 -2.71 3.40
N GLU A 272 16.22 -2.33 2.52
CA GLU A 272 15.32 -1.19 2.64
C GLU A 272 13.92 -1.68 2.96
N ALA A 273 13.23 -0.99 3.85
CA ALA A 273 11.83 -1.29 4.11
C ALA A 273 10.99 -0.98 2.88
N CYS A 274 9.88 -1.69 2.72
CA CYS A 274 9.02 -1.49 1.58
C CYS A 274 8.47 -0.06 1.54
N PRO A 275 8.48 0.57 0.36
CA PRO A 275 8.05 1.94 0.22
C PRO A 275 6.55 2.05 0.51
N VAL A 276 6.17 3.20 1.05
CA VAL A 276 4.79 3.51 1.41
C VAL A 276 4.26 4.61 0.51
N TYR A 277 3.10 4.38 -0.10
CA TYR A 277 2.45 5.33 -1.00
C TYR A 277 1.05 5.65 -0.49
N GLY A 278 0.62 6.90 -0.60
CA GLY A 278 -0.73 7.23 -0.18
C GLY A 278 -1.19 8.62 -0.54
N PHE A 279 -2.44 8.88 -0.18
CA PHE A 279 -3.05 10.20 -0.29
C PHE A 279 -3.40 10.76 1.08
N MET A 280 -3.13 12.06 1.23
CA MET A 280 -3.62 12.89 2.33
C MET A 280 -4.61 13.92 1.78
N PHE A 281 -5.77 14.07 2.44
CA PHE A 281 -6.87 14.91 1.98
C PHE A 281 -7.17 16.07 2.94
N GLU A 282 -6.97 17.31 2.47
CA GLU A 282 -7.09 18.56 3.26
C GLU A 282 -8.10 19.59 2.74
#